data_AF-A0A2C9L2Y2-F1
#
_entry.id   AF-A0A2C9L2Y2-F1
#
_cell.length_a   1.000
_cell.length_b   1.000
_cell.length_c   1.000
_cell.angle_alpha   90.00
_cell.angle_beta   90.00
_cell.angle_gamma   90.00
#
_symmetry.space_group_name_H-M   'P 1'
#
loop_
_entity.id
_entity.type
_entity.pdbx_description
1 polymer ?
#
loop_
_entity_poly.entity_id
_entity_poly.type
_entity_poly.pdbx_seq_one_letter_code
_entity_poly.pdbx_strand_id
1 'polypeptide(L)'
;LVLISGILDSRVLDSLVHISGILDSRVLDSLVHIRGILDSRVLDSLVLISGILDSRVLDSLVHISGILDSRVLDSLVHIRGILDSRVLDSLVLISGILDSRVLDSLVHISGILDSRVLDSLVHIRGILDSRVLDSLVLISGILDSRVLDSLVHISGILDSSVLDSLVHISGILDSRVLDSLVHISDILDSRVLDSLVHISGILDSRVLDSLVHISGILDSRVLASLVHISGILDSRVLDSLLHISGILDSLEHISGILDCRSIGQCCTYQWYTGL
;
A
#
# COMPACT_ATOMS: atom_id res chain seq x y z
N LEU A 1 17.66 18.02 37.49
CA LEU A 1 16.22 18.34 37.56
C LEU A 1 16.06 19.84 37.35
N VAL A 2 15.72 20.24 36.14
CA VAL A 2 15.35 21.61 35.78
C VAL A 2 13.83 21.65 35.68
N LEU A 3 13.19 22.48 36.50
CA LEU A 3 11.75 22.75 36.47
C LEU A 3 11.54 24.19 35.99
N ILE A 4 10.96 24.37 34.81
CA ILE A 4 10.72 25.72 34.24
C ILE A 4 9.27 25.86 33.76
N SER A 5 8.69 27.03 34.05
CA SER A 5 7.50 27.54 33.39
C SER A 5 7.90 28.79 32.62
N GLY A 6 7.66 28.81 31.31
CA GLY A 6 8.13 29.88 30.41
C GLY A 6 9.09 29.40 29.32
N ILE A 7 10.09 30.22 29.00
CA ILE A 7 11.04 29.99 27.89
C ILE A 7 12.43 29.69 28.46
N LEU A 8 13.08 28.64 27.96
CA LEU A 8 14.51 28.36 28.16
C LEU A 8 15.21 28.31 26.80
N ASP A 9 16.33 29.04 26.67
CA ASP A 9 17.31 28.91 25.59
C ASP A 9 18.60 28.32 26.20
N SER A 10 19.14 27.27 25.57
CA SER A 10 20.33 26.57 26.03
C SER A 10 21.19 26.06 24.87
N ARG A 11 22.52 26.00 25.06
CA ARG A 11 23.39 25.37 24.06
C ARG A 11 23.45 23.85 24.20
N VAL A 12 23.58 23.37 25.42
CA VAL A 12 23.63 21.94 25.77
C VAL A 12 22.90 21.78 27.09
N LEU A 13 22.13 20.70 27.23
CA LEU A 13 21.36 20.39 28.42
C LEU A 13 21.39 18.87 28.64
N ASP A 14 22.12 18.40 29.68
CA ASP A 14 22.31 16.97 29.97
C ASP A 14 21.47 16.46 31.16
N SER A 15 20.70 17.35 31.78
CA SER A 15 20.02 17.07 33.04
C SER A 15 18.54 16.75 32.84
N LEU A 16 17.95 15.91 33.69
CA LEU A 16 16.49 15.68 33.76
C LEU A 16 15.71 17.00 33.74
N VAL A 17 14.81 17.17 32.77
CA VAL A 17 14.11 18.44 32.47
C VAL A 17 12.60 18.25 32.42
N HIS A 18 11.87 19.11 33.13
CA HIS A 18 10.42 19.27 32.99
C HIS A 18 10.09 20.73 32.68
N ILE A 19 9.43 20.99 31.54
CA ILE A 19 9.10 22.34 31.09
C ILE A 19 7.61 22.45 30.73
N SER A 20 6.99 23.53 31.21
CA SER A 20 5.69 24.00 30.74
C SER A 20 5.89 25.31 29.97
N GLY A 21 6.02 25.24 28.65
CA GLY A 21 6.40 26.38 27.82
C GLY A 21 7.27 25.99 26.61
N ILE A 22 8.36 26.72 26.39
CA ILE A 22 9.23 26.57 25.21
C ILE A 22 10.65 26.24 25.66
N LEU A 23 11.27 25.22 25.04
CA LEU A 23 12.69 24.95 25.10
C LEU A 23 13.30 25.11 23.70
N ASP A 24 14.29 26.00 23.56
CA ASP A 24 15.23 26.02 22.45
C ASP A 24 16.55 25.42 22.94
N SER A 25 17.08 24.46 22.18
CA SER A 25 18.34 23.78 22.51
C SER A 25 19.16 23.45 21.26
N ARG A 26 20.49 23.61 21.31
CA ARG A 26 21.32 23.07 20.21
C ARG A 26 21.51 21.56 20.35
N VAL A 27 21.74 21.07 21.57
CA VAL A 27 21.86 19.64 21.88
C VAL A 27 21.12 19.38 23.18
N LEU A 28 20.28 18.35 23.19
CA LEU A 28 19.55 17.89 24.37
C LEU A 28 19.83 16.39 24.53
N ASP A 29 20.53 16.06 25.62
CA ASP A 29 21.01 14.71 25.97
C ASP A 29 20.51 14.37 27.38
N SER A 30 19.19 14.23 27.52
CA SER A 30 18.60 14.09 28.85
C SER A 30 17.19 13.50 28.82
N LEU A 31 16.70 13.05 29.99
CA LEU A 31 15.29 12.66 30.10
C LEU A 31 14.40 13.91 30.16
N VAL A 32 13.47 14.03 29.21
CA VAL A 32 12.76 15.27 28.90
C VAL A 32 11.24 15.08 28.95
N HIS A 33 10.58 15.96 29.69
CA HIS A 33 9.12 16.04 29.80
C HIS A 33 8.67 17.47 29.46
N ILE A 34 8.00 17.67 28.32
CA ILE A 34 7.57 19.01 27.89
C ILE A 34 6.08 19.07 27.63
N ARG A 35 5.45 20.11 28.16
CA ARG A 35 4.11 20.55 27.76
C ARG A 35 4.24 21.90 27.06
N GLY A 36 4.20 21.90 25.74
CA GLY A 36 4.49 23.07 24.91
C GLY A 36 5.37 22.73 23.71
N ILE A 37 6.46 23.45 23.49
CA ILE A 37 7.30 23.36 22.28
C ILE A 37 8.74 23.01 22.67
N LEU A 38 9.34 22.08 21.92
CA LEU A 38 10.78 21.84 21.89
C LEU A 38 11.30 22.12 20.46
N ASP A 39 12.24 23.05 20.33
CA ASP A 39 13.14 23.15 19.16
C ASP A 39 14.50 22.58 19.57
N SER A 40 15.04 21.68 18.74
CA SER A 40 16.34 21.06 18.95
C SER A 40 17.11 20.92 17.63
N ARG A 41 18.43 21.16 17.63
CA ARG A 41 19.25 20.71 16.49
C ARG A 41 19.55 19.22 16.56
N VAL A 42 19.90 18.70 17.73
CA VAL A 42 20.11 17.26 17.98
C VAL A 42 19.41 16.91 19.28
N LEU A 43 18.67 15.80 19.27
CA LEU A 43 17.96 15.28 20.42
C LEU A 43 18.29 13.79 20.57
N ASP A 44 19.02 13.46 21.63
CA ASP A 44 19.53 12.12 21.96
C ASP A 44 19.05 11.76 23.37
N SER A 45 17.88 11.10 23.50
CA SER A 45 17.14 11.18 24.78
C SER A 45 15.94 10.24 24.91
N LEU A 46 15.36 10.22 26.12
CA LEU A 46 14.00 9.75 26.35
C LEU A 46 13.05 10.94 26.51
N VAL A 47 12.07 11.05 25.61
CA VAL A 47 11.29 12.26 25.38
C VAL A 47 9.78 11.98 25.48
N LEU A 48 9.12 12.67 26.41
CA LEU A 48 7.64 12.72 26.50
C LEU A 48 7.15 14.15 26.26
N ILE A 49 6.42 14.36 25.16
CA ILE A 49 5.93 15.70 24.78
C ILE A 49 4.41 15.71 24.59
N SER A 50 3.78 16.74 25.17
CA SER A 50 2.41 17.13 24.86
C SER A 50 2.44 18.52 24.21
N GLY A 51 2.40 18.55 22.87
CA GLY A 51 2.62 19.75 22.07
C GLY A 51 3.45 19.48 20.79
N ILE A 52 4.52 20.23 20.57
CA ILE A 52 5.30 20.23 19.31
C ILE A 52 6.76 19.90 19.60
N LEU A 53 7.34 19.03 18.77
CA LEU A 53 8.78 18.83 18.63
C LEU A 53 9.23 19.20 17.21
N ASP A 54 10.15 20.16 17.09
CA ASP A 54 10.98 20.36 15.90
C ASP A 54 12.40 19.86 16.21
N SER A 55 12.94 19.03 15.32
CA SER A 55 14.28 18.47 15.42
C SER A 55 14.97 18.41 14.05
N ARG A 56 16.29 18.63 13.98
CA ARG A 56 17.02 18.26 12.74
C ARG A 56 17.44 16.80 12.73
N VAL A 57 17.87 16.28 13.87
CA VAL A 57 18.25 14.87 14.05
C VAL A 57 17.66 14.43 15.38
N LEU A 58 16.98 13.29 15.35
CA LEU A 58 16.28 12.71 16.49
C LEU A 58 16.67 11.24 16.61
N ASP A 59 17.44 10.91 17.66
CA ASP A 59 17.99 9.58 17.96
C ASP A 59 17.57 9.19 19.38
N SER A 60 16.44 8.51 19.55
CA SER A 60 15.73 8.57 20.85
C SER A 60 14.58 7.58 21.04
N LEU A 61 14.08 7.51 22.27
CA LEU A 61 12.77 6.93 22.57
C LEU A 61 11.77 8.06 22.78
N VAL A 62 10.78 8.15 21.87
CA VAL A 62 9.90 9.32 21.74
C VAL A 62 8.43 8.93 21.89
N HIS A 63 7.74 9.62 22.79
CA HIS A 63 6.28 9.57 22.89
C HIS A 63 5.68 10.97 22.79
N ILE A 64 4.86 11.22 21.77
CA ILE A 64 4.29 12.54 21.49
C ILE A 64 2.76 12.47 21.40
N SER A 65 2.09 13.37 22.11
CA SER A 65 0.71 13.75 21.81
C SER A 65 0.72 15.14 21.16
N GLY A 66 0.60 15.20 19.83
CA GLY A 66 0.75 16.44 19.06
C GLY A 66 1.53 16.24 17.76
N ILE A 67 2.55 17.07 17.52
CA ILE A 67 3.27 17.15 16.23
C ILE A 67 4.76 16.86 16.42
N LEU A 68 5.33 16.04 15.53
CA LEU A 68 6.77 15.90 15.32
C LEU A 68 7.13 16.38 13.90
N ASP A 69 8.02 17.37 13.79
CA ASP A 69 8.79 17.67 12.57
C ASP A 69 10.24 17.20 12.80
N SER A 70 10.76 16.43 11.85
CA SER A 70 12.13 15.93 11.88
C SER A 70 12.74 15.92 10.48
N ARG A 71 14.06 16.10 10.36
CA ARG A 71 14.74 15.86 9.07
C ARG A 71 15.25 14.43 8.95
N VAL A 72 15.80 13.91 10.04
CA VAL A 72 16.25 12.53 10.17
C VAL A 72 15.72 12.01 11.49
N LEU A 73 15.03 10.87 11.43
CA LEU A 73 14.39 10.20 12.54
C LEU A 73 14.93 8.77 12.64
N ASP A 74 15.75 8.49 13.65
CA ASP A 74 16.39 7.19 13.91
C ASP A 74 16.01 6.74 15.33
N SER A 75 14.84 6.14 15.52
CA SER A 75 14.22 6.12 16.86
C SER A 75 13.08 5.11 17.06
N LEU A 76 12.72 4.89 18.32
CA LEU A 76 11.47 4.22 18.70
C LEU A 76 10.39 5.28 18.96
N VAL A 77 9.39 5.37 18.08
CA VAL A 77 8.47 6.52 18.02
C VAL A 77 7.01 6.09 18.22
N HIS A 78 6.35 6.71 19.19
CA HIS A 78 4.93 6.56 19.45
C HIS A 78 4.24 7.93 19.35
N ILE A 79 3.40 8.14 18.34
CA ILE A 79 2.74 9.42 18.08
C ILE A 79 1.22 9.28 18.06
N ARG A 80 0.55 10.17 18.80
CA ARG A 80 -0.86 10.48 18.61
C ARG A 80 -0.98 11.89 18.04
N GLY A 81 -1.15 11.99 16.73
CA GLY A 81 -1.14 13.26 16.00
C GLY A 81 -0.43 13.16 14.66
N ILE A 82 0.56 14.01 14.40
CA ILE A 82 1.20 14.16 13.08
C ILE A 82 2.71 13.93 13.20
N LEU A 83 3.25 13.18 12.23
CA LEU A 83 4.68 13.08 11.94
C LEU A 83 4.97 13.64 10.55
N ASP A 84 5.84 14.65 10.45
CA ASP A 84 6.54 15.03 9.22
C ASP A 84 8.02 14.62 9.36
N SER A 85 8.55 13.95 8.34
CA SER A 85 9.93 13.50 8.29
C SER A 85 10.49 13.58 6.87
N ARG A 86 11.80 13.75 6.71
CA ARG A 86 12.42 13.59 5.37
C ARG A 86 12.99 12.20 5.17
N VAL A 87 13.66 11.69 6.20
CA VAL A 87 14.19 10.34 6.26
C VAL A 87 13.76 9.76 7.60
N LEU A 88 13.19 8.58 7.55
CA LEU A 88 12.62 7.87 8.69
C LEU A 88 13.13 6.43 8.66
N ASP A 89 13.97 6.08 9.62
CA ASP A 89 14.64 4.79 9.79
C ASP A 89 14.41 4.33 11.23
N SER A 90 13.33 3.58 11.48
CA SER A 90 12.77 3.52 12.85
C SER A 90 11.77 2.40 13.08
N LEU A 91 11.29 2.27 14.32
CA LEU A 91 10.05 1.55 14.63
C LEU A 91 8.99 2.58 15.04
N VAL A 92 7.92 2.69 14.25
CA VAL A 92 6.93 3.77 14.38
C VAL A 92 5.51 3.25 14.57
N LEU A 93 4.86 3.70 15.64
CA LEU A 93 3.44 3.52 15.89
C LEU A 93 2.72 4.89 15.85
N ILE A 94 1.82 5.08 14.89
CA ILE A 94 1.03 6.32 14.75
C ILE A 94 -0.47 6.07 14.84
N SER A 95 -1.14 6.91 15.61
CA SER A 95 -2.58 7.19 15.48
C SER A 95 -2.75 8.61 14.97
N GLY A 96 -2.99 8.76 13.67
CA GLY A 96 -3.01 10.05 12.97
C GLY A 96 -2.34 9.99 11.59
N ILE A 97 -1.40 10.90 11.31
CA ILE A 97 -0.83 11.11 9.96
C ILE A 97 0.70 10.94 10.00
N LEU A 98 1.26 10.25 9.00
CA LEU A 98 2.68 10.26 8.65
C LEU A 98 2.85 10.88 7.25
N ASP A 99 3.70 11.89 7.13
CA ASP A 99 4.30 12.36 5.87
C ASP A 99 5.80 12.02 5.90
N SER A 100 6.31 11.42 4.83
CA SER A 100 7.73 11.12 4.66
C SER A 100 8.19 11.25 3.21
N ARG A 101 9.50 11.47 3.00
CA ARG A 101 10.07 11.33 1.64
C ARG A 101 10.68 9.97 1.41
N VAL A 102 11.39 9.46 2.42
CA VAL A 102 11.98 8.12 2.43
C VAL A 102 11.64 7.49 3.77
N LEU A 103 11.12 6.27 3.71
CA LEU A 103 10.66 5.50 4.85
C LEU A 103 11.25 4.09 4.75
N ASP A 104 12.14 3.74 5.68
CA ASP A 104 12.87 2.48 5.77
C ASP A 104 12.74 1.94 7.20
N SER A 105 11.59 1.35 7.53
CA SER A 105 11.16 1.27 8.95
C SER A 105 10.04 0.27 9.20
N LEU A 106 9.94 -0.25 10.43
CA LEU A 106 8.78 -1.05 10.83
C LEU A 106 7.64 -0.11 11.25
N VAL A 107 6.56 -0.08 10.46
CA VAL A 107 5.49 0.92 10.61
C VAL A 107 4.12 0.30 10.86
N HIS A 108 3.44 0.79 11.89
CA HIS A 108 2.03 0.51 12.14
C HIS A 108 1.22 1.80 12.30
N ILE A 109 0.21 2.01 11.44
CA ILE A 109 -0.57 3.25 11.40
C ILE A 109 -2.07 2.99 11.47
N SER A 110 -2.74 3.77 12.32
CA SER A 110 -4.19 3.97 12.33
C SER A 110 -4.48 5.38 11.81
N GLY A 111 -4.69 5.52 10.50
CA GLY A 111 -4.88 6.81 9.84
C GLY A 111 -4.30 6.88 8.42
N ILE A 112 -3.44 7.86 8.15
CA ILE A 112 -2.94 8.16 6.80
C ILE A 112 -1.40 8.09 6.78
N LEU A 113 -0.85 7.52 5.71
CA LEU A 113 0.56 7.61 5.34
C LEU A 113 0.66 8.20 3.92
N ASP A 114 1.43 9.27 3.75
CA ASP A 114 1.94 9.76 2.46
C ASP A 114 3.47 9.57 2.43
N SER A 115 3.97 8.95 1.36
CA SER A 115 5.39 8.69 1.15
C SER A 115 5.80 8.85 -0.30
N ARG A 116 7.07 9.18 -0.56
CA ARG A 116 7.61 9.12 -1.94
C ARG A 116 8.27 7.80 -2.25
N VAL A 117 9.04 7.28 -1.30
CA VAL A 117 9.69 5.98 -1.36
C VAL A 117 9.44 5.29 -0.04
N LEU A 118 8.96 4.06 -0.11
CA LEU A 118 8.63 3.22 1.02
C LEU A 118 9.27 1.85 0.82
N ASP A 119 10.25 1.53 1.66
CA ASP A 119 11.06 0.29 1.62
C ASP A 119 10.98 -0.36 3.01
N SER A 120 9.94 -1.16 3.28
CA SER A 120 9.57 -1.45 4.69
C SER A 120 8.56 -2.56 4.92
N LEU A 121 8.39 -2.95 6.19
CA LEU A 121 7.27 -3.75 6.66
C LEU A 121 6.17 -2.83 7.22
N VAL A 122 5.01 -2.80 6.57
CA VAL A 122 3.95 -1.80 6.82
C VAL A 122 2.60 -2.45 7.14
N HIS A 123 1.98 -1.96 8.21
CA HIS A 123 0.62 -2.32 8.62
C HIS A 123 -0.24 -1.05 8.75
N ILE A 124 -1.25 -0.87 7.88
CA ILE A 124 -2.11 0.32 7.91
C ILE A 124 -3.58 -0.05 8.02
N ARG A 125 -4.26 0.64 8.93
CA ARG A 125 -5.71 0.77 8.93
C ARG A 125 -6.09 2.20 8.52
N GLY A 126 -6.48 2.37 7.26
CA GLY A 126 -6.74 3.67 6.66
C GLY A 126 -6.20 3.79 5.24
N ILE A 127 -5.37 4.79 4.96
CA ILE A 127 -4.94 5.15 3.60
C ILE A 127 -3.40 5.12 3.50
N LEU A 128 -2.88 4.49 2.45
CA LEU A 128 -1.51 4.64 1.97
C LEU A 128 -1.51 5.36 0.61
N ASP A 129 -0.77 6.47 0.49
CA ASP A 129 -0.32 7.04 -0.79
C ASP A 129 1.20 6.86 -0.88
N SER A 130 1.68 6.35 -2.02
CA SER A 130 3.11 6.14 -2.28
C SER A 130 3.45 6.35 -3.75
N ARG A 131 4.65 6.83 -4.06
CA ARG A 131 5.11 6.84 -5.49
C ARG A 131 5.83 5.56 -5.86
N VAL A 132 6.64 5.04 -4.96
CA VAL A 132 7.36 3.78 -5.10
C VAL A 132 7.22 3.04 -3.79
N LEU A 133 6.82 1.77 -3.90
CA LEU A 133 6.63 0.86 -2.80
C LEU A 133 7.38 -0.44 -3.09
N ASP A 134 8.38 -0.75 -2.27
CA ASP A 134 9.24 -1.95 -2.35
C ASP A 134 9.24 -2.63 -0.97
N SER A 135 8.21 -3.42 -0.67
CA SER A 135 7.75 -3.55 0.72
C SER A 135 6.84 -4.74 0.99
N LEU A 136 6.76 -5.19 2.25
CA LEU A 136 5.69 -6.10 2.68
C LEU A 136 4.57 -5.28 3.33
N VAL A 137 3.37 -5.35 2.73
CA VAL A 137 2.23 -4.48 3.06
C VAL A 137 1.01 -5.27 3.50
N LEU A 138 0.46 -4.92 4.67
CA LEU A 138 -0.88 -5.31 5.10
C LEU A 138 -1.77 -4.08 5.29
N ILE A 139 -2.88 -3.99 4.56
CA ILE A 139 -3.81 -2.86 4.63
C ILE A 139 -5.25 -3.30 4.85
N SER A 140 -5.94 -2.55 5.72
CA SER A 140 -7.40 -2.49 5.78
C SER A 140 -7.83 -1.06 5.43
N GLY A 141 -8.29 -0.86 4.20
CA GLY A 141 -8.57 0.46 3.63
C GLY A 141 -8.10 0.60 2.18
N ILE A 142 -7.36 1.68 1.87
CA ILE A 142 -7.00 2.07 0.49
C ILE A 142 -5.48 2.14 0.34
N LEU A 143 -4.97 1.62 -0.78
CA LEU A 143 -3.62 1.88 -1.28
C LEU A 143 -3.72 2.58 -2.64
N ASP A 144 -3.05 3.72 -2.79
CA ASP A 144 -2.70 4.34 -4.07
C ASP A 144 -1.18 4.24 -4.26
N SER A 145 -0.74 3.78 -5.44
CA SER A 145 0.67 3.74 -5.81
C SER A 145 0.93 4.01 -7.30
N ARG A 146 2.11 4.54 -7.62
CA ARG A 146 2.55 4.58 -9.03
C ARG A 146 3.32 3.34 -9.44
N VAL A 147 4.20 2.86 -8.58
CA VAL A 147 4.95 1.62 -8.78
C VAL A 147 4.91 0.84 -7.47
N LEU A 148 4.53 -0.43 -7.58
CA LEU A 148 4.48 -1.36 -6.47
C LEU A 148 5.22 -2.63 -6.88
N ASP A 149 6.31 -2.93 -6.18
CA ASP A 149 7.20 -4.09 -6.36
C ASP A 149 7.30 -4.84 -5.02
N SER A 150 6.37 -5.75 -4.72
CA SER A 150 6.04 -5.98 -3.29
C SER A 150 5.21 -7.24 -2.99
N LEU A 151 5.17 -7.63 -1.71
CA LEU A 151 4.20 -8.60 -1.18
C LEU A 151 3.03 -7.85 -0.51
N VAL A 152 1.83 -7.96 -1.08
CA VAL A 152 0.66 -7.16 -0.69
C VAL A 152 -0.50 -8.02 -0.23
N HIS A 153 -1.08 -7.67 0.93
CA HIS A 153 -2.40 -8.13 1.33
C HIS A 153 -3.31 -6.94 1.68
N ILE A 154 -4.40 -6.75 0.92
CA ILE A 154 -5.35 -5.65 1.11
C ILE A 154 -6.75 -6.17 1.39
N SER A 155 -7.43 -5.55 2.36
CA SER A 155 -8.88 -5.62 2.53
C SER A 155 -9.46 -4.24 2.23
N GLY A 156 -9.95 -4.04 1.01
CA GLY A 156 -10.40 -2.75 0.49
C GLY A 156 -10.01 -2.52 -0.97
N ILE A 157 -9.29 -1.43 -1.27
CA ILE A 157 -9.02 -0.97 -2.64
C ILE A 157 -7.51 -0.82 -2.87
N LEU A 158 -7.03 -1.30 -4.04
CA LEU A 158 -5.72 -1.01 -4.61
C LEU A 158 -5.89 -0.24 -5.92
N ASP A 159 -5.31 0.95 -6.04
CA ASP A 159 -5.05 1.65 -7.31
C ASP A 159 -3.53 1.63 -7.55
N SER A 160 -3.11 1.25 -8.76
CA SER A 160 -1.70 1.15 -9.13
C SER A 160 -1.44 1.52 -10.59
N SER A 161 -0.42 2.34 -10.86
CA SER A 161 -0.01 2.57 -12.27
C SER A 161 0.83 1.42 -12.84
N VAL A 162 1.66 0.77 -12.03
CA VAL A 162 2.43 -0.45 -12.37
C VAL A 162 2.49 -1.32 -11.12
N LEU A 163 2.21 -2.62 -11.28
CA LEU A 163 2.10 -3.59 -10.21
C LEU A 163 2.87 -4.86 -10.59
N ASP A 164 4.01 -5.08 -9.94
CA ASP A 164 4.96 -6.20 -10.15
C ASP A 164 5.13 -6.97 -8.83
N SER A 165 4.30 -7.97 -8.55
CA SER A 165 4.08 -8.36 -7.14
C SER A 165 3.37 -9.69 -6.90
N LEU A 166 3.38 -10.13 -5.64
CA LEU A 166 2.47 -11.15 -5.12
C LEU A 166 1.35 -10.46 -4.33
N VAL A 167 0.12 -10.56 -4.83
CA VAL A 167 -1.02 -9.73 -4.39
C VAL A 167 -2.21 -10.58 -3.96
N HIS A 168 -2.71 -10.34 -2.75
CA HIS A 168 -3.99 -10.89 -2.28
C HIS A 168 -4.94 -9.76 -1.85
N ILE A 169 -6.09 -9.64 -2.50
CA ILE A 169 -7.07 -8.56 -2.26
C ILE A 169 -8.45 -9.16 -1.95
N SER A 170 -9.01 -8.79 -0.80
CA SER A 170 -10.45 -8.90 -0.57
C SER A 170 -11.10 -7.55 -0.85
N GLY A 171 -11.57 -7.37 -2.10
CA GLY A 171 -12.05 -6.09 -2.62
C GLY A 171 -11.63 -5.83 -4.09
N ILE A 172 -11.22 -4.60 -4.38
CA ILE A 172 -11.03 -4.06 -5.75
C ILE A 172 -9.55 -3.81 -6.06
N LEU A 173 -9.13 -4.18 -7.27
CA LEU A 173 -7.88 -3.74 -7.91
C LEU A 173 -8.20 -2.93 -9.18
N ASP A 174 -7.69 -1.71 -9.28
CA ASP A 174 -7.49 -0.97 -10.54
C ASP A 174 -5.98 -0.91 -10.84
N SER A 175 -5.59 -1.25 -12.07
CA SER A 175 -4.19 -1.24 -12.50
C SER A 175 -4.01 -0.86 -13.97
N ARG A 176 -2.95 -0.10 -14.31
CA ARG A 176 -2.63 0.10 -15.74
C ARG A 176 -1.75 -0.99 -16.33
N VAL A 177 -0.85 -1.57 -15.55
CA VAL A 177 0.02 -2.68 -15.94
C VAL A 177 0.15 -3.61 -14.73
N LEU A 178 -0.07 -4.90 -14.96
CA LEU A 178 -0.14 -5.91 -13.92
C LEU A 178 0.62 -7.17 -14.33
N ASP A 179 1.83 -7.35 -13.77
CA ASP A 179 2.79 -8.42 -14.05
C ASP A 179 3.11 -9.16 -12.74
N SER A 180 2.40 -10.25 -12.44
CA SER A 180 2.21 -10.63 -11.02
C SER A 180 1.57 -12.00 -10.79
N LEU A 181 1.54 -12.42 -9.53
CA LEU A 181 0.65 -13.48 -9.05
C LEU A 181 -0.46 -12.86 -8.19
N VAL A 182 -1.71 -12.94 -8.65
CA VAL A 182 -2.83 -12.17 -8.10
C VAL A 182 -3.98 -13.07 -7.69
N HIS A 183 -4.50 -12.85 -6.48
CA HIS A 183 -5.75 -13.43 -6.00
C HIS A 183 -6.71 -12.33 -5.50
N ILE A 184 -7.88 -12.22 -6.13
CA ILE A 184 -8.88 -11.16 -5.84
C ILE A 184 -10.24 -11.78 -5.54
N SER A 185 -10.93 -11.28 -4.50
CA SER A 185 -12.30 -11.73 -4.24
C SER A 185 -13.34 -11.09 -5.17
N ASP A 186 -13.26 -9.78 -5.42
CA ASP A 186 -14.39 -9.02 -5.97
C ASP A 186 -14.16 -8.51 -7.40
N ILE A 187 -13.26 -7.54 -7.62
CA ILE A 187 -13.13 -6.87 -8.94
C ILE A 187 -11.66 -6.63 -9.30
N LEU A 188 -11.30 -6.95 -10.54
CA LEU A 188 -10.09 -6.47 -11.23
C LEU A 188 -10.47 -5.63 -12.45
N ASP A 189 -10.00 -4.37 -12.52
CA ASP A 189 -9.85 -3.60 -13.76
C ASP A 189 -8.35 -3.54 -14.08
N SER A 190 -7.97 -3.93 -15.31
CA SER A 190 -6.57 -3.88 -15.75
C SER A 190 -6.41 -3.49 -17.22
N ARG A 191 -5.54 -2.51 -17.49
CA ARG A 191 -5.29 -2.10 -18.89
C ARG A 191 -4.39 -3.09 -19.64
N VAL A 192 -3.43 -3.71 -18.95
CA VAL A 192 -2.50 -4.73 -19.46
C VAL A 192 -2.26 -5.76 -18.36
N LEU A 193 -2.43 -7.04 -18.68
CA LEU A 193 -2.36 -8.17 -17.75
C LEU A 193 -1.42 -9.26 -18.28
N ASP A 194 -0.28 -9.47 -17.62
CA ASP A 194 0.73 -10.50 -17.91
C ASP A 194 1.04 -11.28 -16.62
N SER A 195 0.10 -12.10 -16.17
CA SER A 195 0.08 -12.58 -14.78
C SER A 195 -0.62 -13.93 -14.61
N LEU A 196 -0.41 -14.57 -13.45
CA LEU A 196 -1.24 -15.68 -13.00
C LEU A 196 -2.33 -15.12 -12.06
N VAL A 197 -3.60 -15.24 -12.47
CA VAL A 197 -4.71 -14.52 -11.83
C VAL A 197 -5.84 -15.47 -11.44
N HIS A 198 -6.29 -15.36 -10.18
CA HIS A 198 -7.46 -16.03 -9.67
C HIS A 198 -8.46 -15.01 -9.09
N ILE A 199 -9.68 -14.97 -9.65
CA ILE A 199 -10.73 -14.01 -9.28
C ILE A 199 -12.02 -14.74 -8.97
N SER A 200 -12.72 -14.40 -7.87
CA SER A 200 -14.08 -14.94 -7.67
C SER A 200 -15.20 -14.12 -8.33
N GLY A 201 -15.04 -12.81 -8.47
CA GLY A 201 -16.03 -11.89 -9.05
C GLY A 201 -15.80 -11.53 -10.52
N ILE A 202 -15.38 -10.28 -10.79
CA ILE A 202 -15.38 -9.62 -12.10
C ILE A 202 -13.94 -9.32 -12.57
N LEU A 203 -13.66 -9.54 -13.86
CA LEU A 203 -12.49 -9.01 -14.56
C LEU A 203 -12.93 -8.13 -15.75
N ASP A 204 -12.52 -6.86 -15.77
CA ASP A 204 -12.45 -6.02 -16.97
C ASP A 204 -10.97 -5.92 -17.41
N SER A 205 -10.68 -6.22 -18.67
CA SER A 205 -9.31 -6.08 -19.18
C SER A 205 -9.20 -5.80 -20.67
N ARG A 206 -8.17 -5.04 -21.07
CA ARG A 206 -7.94 -4.66 -22.48
C ARG A 206 -6.91 -5.50 -23.20
N VAL A 207 -5.80 -5.86 -22.56
CA VAL A 207 -4.75 -6.70 -23.14
C VAL A 207 -4.39 -7.75 -22.11
N LEU A 208 -4.41 -9.02 -22.51
CA LEU A 208 -4.27 -10.15 -21.59
C LEU A 208 -3.44 -11.28 -22.22
N ASP A 209 -2.28 -11.55 -21.62
CA ASP A 209 -1.36 -12.65 -21.93
C ASP A 209 -1.05 -13.40 -20.62
N SER A 210 -2.06 -14.09 -20.08
CA SER A 210 -2.14 -14.39 -18.65
C SER A 210 -2.93 -15.68 -18.37
N LEU A 211 -2.47 -16.50 -17.42
CA LEU A 211 -3.23 -17.67 -16.98
C LEU A 211 -4.30 -17.23 -15.98
N VAL A 212 -5.58 -17.34 -16.38
CA VAL A 212 -6.70 -16.78 -15.62
C VAL A 212 -7.72 -17.84 -15.22
N HIS A 213 -8.13 -17.80 -13.95
CA HIS A 213 -9.27 -18.55 -13.43
C HIS A 213 -10.28 -17.61 -12.77
N ILE A 214 -11.52 -17.58 -13.28
CA ILE A 214 -12.61 -16.71 -12.80
C ILE A 214 -13.83 -17.55 -12.45
N SER A 215 -14.45 -17.33 -11.27
CA SER A 215 -15.76 -17.96 -10.96
C SER A 215 -17.00 -17.15 -11.36
N GLY A 216 -16.82 -15.89 -11.79
CA GLY A 216 -17.89 -14.96 -12.14
C GLY A 216 -17.85 -14.47 -13.59
N ILE A 217 -17.56 -13.17 -13.79
CA ILE A 217 -17.76 -12.44 -15.05
C ILE A 217 -16.41 -11.99 -15.65
N LEU A 218 -16.25 -12.10 -16.98
CA LEU A 218 -15.19 -11.44 -17.76
C LEU A 218 -15.81 -10.50 -18.79
N ASP A 219 -15.25 -9.31 -19.00
CA ASP A 219 -15.51 -8.48 -20.18
C ASP A 219 -14.18 -7.92 -20.74
N SER A 220 -14.03 -7.84 -22.07
CA SER A 220 -12.68 -8.00 -22.68
C SER A 220 -12.37 -7.18 -23.94
N ARG A 221 -11.06 -6.96 -24.22
CA ARG A 221 -10.62 -6.37 -25.51
C ARG A 221 -9.28 -6.78 -26.17
N VAL A 222 -8.85 -8.04 -25.97
CA VAL A 222 -8.24 -9.02 -26.94
C VAL A 222 -7.22 -9.93 -26.22
N LEU A 223 -7.24 -11.25 -26.50
CA LEU A 223 -6.72 -12.29 -25.59
C LEU A 223 -5.99 -13.46 -26.28
N ALA A 224 -4.85 -13.90 -25.71
CA ALA A 224 -3.99 -14.97 -26.24
C ALA A 224 -3.50 -15.99 -25.18
N SER A 225 -4.35 -16.38 -24.21
CA SER A 225 -3.90 -17.17 -23.04
C SER A 225 -4.90 -18.20 -22.50
N LEU A 226 -4.44 -19.10 -21.62
CA LEU A 226 -5.26 -20.17 -21.03
C LEU A 226 -6.24 -19.61 -19.99
N VAL A 227 -7.55 -19.78 -20.22
CA VAL A 227 -8.62 -19.18 -19.40
C VAL A 227 -9.66 -20.23 -18.97
N HIS A 228 -10.03 -20.20 -17.70
CA HIS A 228 -11.07 -21.04 -17.10
C HIS A 228 -12.15 -20.20 -16.41
N ILE A 229 -13.41 -20.33 -16.82
CA ILE A 229 -14.53 -19.49 -16.36
C ILE A 229 -15.76 -20.34 -16.00
N SER A 230 -16.36 -20.12 -14.83
CA SER A 230 -17.64 -20.72 -14.43
C SER A 230 -18.81 -19.74 -14.46
N GLY A 231 -19.01 -19.04 -15.58
CA GLY A 231 -19.94 -17.93 -15.70
C GLY A 231 -19.94 -17.33 -17.11
N ILE A 232 -20.46 -16.10 -17.24
CA ILE A 232 -20.55 -15.40 -18.54
C ILE A 232 -19.31 -14.54 -18.78
N LEU A 233 -18.84 -14.63 -20.01
CA LEU A 233 -17.76 -13.86 -20.62
C LEU A 233 -18.37 -13.05 -21.76
N ASP A 234 -17.99 -11.78 -21.91
CA ASP A 234 -18.36 -10.92 -23.05
C ASP A 234 -17.08 -10.37 -23.74
N SER A 235 -17.17 -10.13 -25.06
CA SER A 235 -16.03 -10.36 -25.95
C SER A 235 -15.74 -9.28 -27.00
N ARG A 236 -14.43 -9.10 -27.28
CA ARG A 236 -13.80 -9.08 -28.62
C ARG A 236 -12.28 -8.86 -28.45
N VAL A 237 -11.39 -9.81 -28.66
CA VAL A 237 -11.41 -11.05 -29.47
C VAL A 237 -10.45 -12.08 -28.86
N LEU A 238 -10.65 -13.39 -29.04
CA LEU A 238 -9.92 -14.43 -28.32
C LEU A 238 -9.37 -15.52 -29.25
N ASP A 239 -8.11 -15.92 -29.14
CA ASP A 239 -7.52 -17.07 -29.87
C ASP A 239 -6.66 -17.90 -28.91
N SER A 240 -7.33 -18.68 -28.07
CA SER A 240 -6.72 -19.32 -26.91
C SER A 240 -7.54 -20.47 -26.35
N LEU A 241 -6.94 -21.27 -25.47
CA LEU A 241 -7.58 -22.45 -24.89
C LEU A 241 -8.50 -22.04 -23.73
N LEU A 242 -9.81 -21.96 -24.02
CA LEU A 242 -10.84 -21.40 -23.14
C LEU A 242 -11.79 -22.50 -22.66
N HIS A 243 -11.92 -22.73 -21.35
CA HIS A 243 -12.97 -23.57 -20.76
C HIS A 243 -14.06 -22.73 -20.08
N ILE A 244 -15.30 -22.88 -20.54
CA ILE A 244 -16.48 -22.24 -19.94
C ILE A 244 -17.49 -23.28 -19.44
N SER A 245 -18.01 -23.06 -18.22
CA SER A 245 -19.24 -23.69 -17.73
C SER A 245 -20.26 -22.61 -17.33
N GLY A 246 -21.04 -22.11 -18.29
CA GLY A 246 -21.92 -20.96 -18.10
C GLY A 246 -22.77 -20.61 -19.32
N ILE A 247 -23.39 -19.43 -19.29
CA ILE A 247 -24.00 -18.79 -20.47
C ILE A 247 -22.88 -18.02 -21.20
N LEU A 248 -23.03 -17.80 -22.51
CA LEU A 248 -22.14 -16.99 -23.34
C LEU A 248 -23.02 -16.00 -24.10
N ASP A 249 -22.66 -14.72 -24.12
CA ASP A 249 -23.37 -13.69 -24.90
C ASP A 249 -22.35 -12.74 -25.57
N SER A 250 -22.73 -12.22 -26.75
CA SER A 250 -21.95 -11.31 -27.62
C SER A 250 -20.56 -11.81 -28.16
N LEU A 251 -20.30 -11.57 -29.47
CA LEU A 251 -19.18 -12.16 -30.24
C LEU A 251 -18.64 -11.30 -31.41
N GLU A 252 -17.35 -11.52 -31.73
CA GLU A 252 -16.68 -11.65 -33.05
C GLU A 252 -15.15 -11.58 -32.81
N HIS A 253 -14.46 -12.63 -32.37
CA HIS A 253 -14.79 -14.05 -32.35
C HIS A 253 -13.90 -14.78 -31.30
N ILE A 254 -13.95 -16.11 -31.30
CA ILE A 254 -13.07 -17.04 -30.55
C ILE A 254 -12.27 -17.90 -31.56
N SER A 255 -11.13 -18.46 -31.18
CA SER A 255 -10.50 -19.58 -31.88
C SER A 255 -9.91 -20.58 -30.87
N GLY A 256 -10.22 -21.88 -31.03
CA GLY A 256 -9.85 -22.95 -30.08
C GLY A 256 -10.89 -23.24 -28.96
N ILE A 257 -12.14 -23.53 -29.32
CA ILE A 257 -13.37 -23.49 -28.48
C ILE A 257 -13.63 -24.71 -27.53
N LEU A 258 -13.41 -24.61 -26.20
CA LEU A 258 -13.83 -25.66 -25.22
C LEU A 258 -15.24 -25.37 -24.69
N ASP A 259 -16.20 -25.90 -25.42
CA ASP A 259 -17.64 -25.73 -25.23
C ASP A 259 -18.18 -26.81 -24.25
N CYS A 260 -18.95 -26.41 -23.21
CA CYS A 260 -19.59 -27.35 -22.28
C CYS A 260 -20.92 -26.84 -21.66
N ARG A 261 -22.04 -27.37 -22.17
CA ARG A 261 -23.46 -27.11 -21.79
C ARG A 261 -23.94 -28.11 -20.74
N SER A 262 -24.94 -27.78 -19.92
CA SER A 262 -26.37 -28.00 -20.24
C SER A 262 -27.24 -27.50 -19.08
N ILE A 263 -28.49 -27.05 -19.27
CA ILE A 263 -29.59 -27.69 -20.02
C ILE A 263 -30.12 -26.78 -21.15
N GLY A 264 -30.11 -27.18 -22.43
CA GLY A 264 -29.57 -28.44 -22.96
C GLY A 264 -29.56 -28.52 -24.50
N GLN A 265 -28.35 -28.48 -25.07
CA GLN A 265 -27.98 -29.03 -26.38
C GLN A 265 -26.48 -29.44 -26.32
N CYS A 266 -25.92 -30.03 -27.38
CA CYS A 266 -24.54 -30.57 -27.37
C CYS A 266 -23.45 -29.51 -27.52
N CYS A 267 -22.25 -29.80 -27.02
CA CYS A 267 -21.05 -28.99 -27.21
C CYS A 267 -19.98 -29.74 -27.98
N THR A 268 -19.22 -29.05 -28.82
CA THR A 268 -18.29 -29.69 -29.76
C THR A 268 -17.11 -28.80 -30.16
N TYR A 269 -15.91 -29.33 -29.98
CA TYR A 269 -14.69 -28.83 -30.60
C TYR A 269 -14.54 -29.29 -32.05
N GLN A 270 -14.00 -28.41 -32.90
CA GLN A 270 -13.36 -28.80 -34.17
C GLN A 270 -12.08 -27.98 -34.41
N TRP A 271 -11.09 -28.61 -35.05
CA TRP A 271 -9.89 -27.94 -35.58
C TRP A 271 -10.06 -27.67 -37.06
N TYR A 272 -9.58 -26.51 -37.55
CA TYR A 272 -9.30 -26.29 -38.96
C TYR A 272 -7.78 -26.30 -39.19
N THR A 273 -7.29 -27.29 -39.94
CA THR A 273 -5.98 -27.22 -40.58
C THR A 273 -6.14 -26.54 -41.95
N GLY A 274 -5.42 -25.45 -42.21
CA GLY A 274 -5.62 -24.65 -43.44
C GLY A 274 -4.40 -23.83 -43.87
N LEU A 275 -3.37 -24.54 -44.37
CA LEU A 275 -2.22 -24.06 -45.19
C LEU A 275 -1.46 -22.80 -44.72
#